data_AF-A0A6N7TNE9-F1
#
_entry.id   AF-A0A6N7TNE9-F1
#
_cell.length_a   1.000
_cell.length_b   1.000
_cell.length_c   1.000
_cell.angle_alpha   90.00
_cell.angle_beta   90.00
_cell.angle_gamma   90.00
#
_symmetry.space_group_name_H-M   'P 1'
#
loop_
_entity.id
_entity.type
_entity.pdbx_description
1 polymer ?
#
loop_
_entity_poly.entity_id
_entity_poly.type
_entity_poly.pdbx_seq_one_letter_code
_entity_poly.pdbx_strand_id
1 'polypeptide(L)'
;MELKDTIDGMISNDYRERFKAEYRQTKERYERLKGFCNRIEAAERTGREEPRHDCPLELLREQQKRMGMYLETMEIRAAIEQIDLNK
;
A
#
# COMPACT_ATOMS: atom_id res chain seq x y z
N MET A 1 3.08 11.11 1.11
CA MET A 1 3.75 11.28 -0.19
C MET A 1 2.73 10.89 -1.23
N GLU A 2 2.49 11.70 -2.25
CA GLU A 2 1.53 11.32 -3.28
C GLU A 2 2.17 10.36 -4.29
N LEU A 3 1.37 9.54 -4.97
CA LEU A 3 1.88 8.61 -5.96
C LEU A 3 2.69 9.30 -7.06
N LYS A 4 2.30 10.52 -7.45
CA LYS A 4 3.03 11.33 -8.44
C LYS A 4 4.47 11.67 -8.02
N ASP A 5 4.74 11.74 -6.72
CA ASP A 5 6.06 12.11 -6.19
C ASP A 5 7.08 10.97 -6.39
N THR A 6 6.63 9.78 -6.80
CA THR A 6 7.49 8.62 -7.03
C THR A 6 7.92 8.45 -8.50
N ILE A 7 7.42 9.29 -9.41
CA ILE A 7 7.68 9.18 -10.87
C ILE A 7 9.18 9.16 -11.16
N ASP A 8 9.94 10.09 -10.60
CA ASP A 8 11.39 10.20 -10.83
C ASP A 8 12.13 8.93 -10.40
N GLY A 9 11.73 8.33 -9.27
CA GLY A 9 12.29 7.07 -8.80
C GLY A 9 11.94 5.90 -9.72
N MET A 10 10.72 5.85 -10.27
CA MET A 10 10.30 4.79 -11.19
C MET A 10 11.07 4.78 -12.51
N ILE A 11 11.45 5.96 -13.01
CA ILE A 11 12.19 6.10 -14.27
C ILE A 11 13.71 6.11 -14.08
N SER A 12 14.18 5.95 -12.84
CA SER A 12 15.62 5.91 -12.54
C SER A 12 16.30 4.73 -13.22
N ASN A 13 17.52 4.94 -13.70
CA ASN A 13 18.38 3.85 -14.17
C ASN A 13 18.90 2.99 -13.01
N ASP A 14 18.94 3.53 -11.79
CA ASP A 14 19.28 2.76 -10.59
C ASP A 14 18.08 1.91 -10.14
N TYR A 15 18.30 0.59 -10.12
CA TYR A 15 17.32 -0.37 -9.64
C TYR A 15 16.91 -0.09 -8.18
N ARG A 16 17.81 0.38 -7.31
CA ARG A 16 17.49 0.65 -5.91
C ARG A 16 16.45 1.76 -5.78
N GLU A 17 16.54 2.78 -6.63
CA GLU A 17 15.58 3.89 -6.65
C GLU A 17 14.22 3.44 -7.19
N ARG A 18 14.20 2.58 -8.23
CA ARG A 18 12.95 1.98 -8.71
C ARG A 18 12.29 1.11 -7.64
N PHE A 19 13.08 0.34 -6.91
CA PHE A 19 12.60 -0.52 -5.82
C PHE A 19 11.98 0.29 -4.66
N LYS A 20 12.63 1.38 -4.25
CA LYS A 20 12.07 2.29 -3.24
C LYS A 20 10.78 2.95 -3.73
N ALA A 21 10.74 3.38 -4.99
CA ALA A 21 9.54 3.98 -5.57
C ALA A 21 8.36 2.99 -5.55
N GLU A 22 8.60 1.75 -5.97
CA GLU A 22 7.59 0.68 -5.93
C GLU A 22 7.09 0.40 -4.50
N TYR A 23 8.00 0.32 -3.52
CA TYR A 23 7.63 0.12 -2.11
C TYR A 23 6.73 1.25 -1.61
N ARG A 24 7.12 2.50 -1.86
CA ARG A 24 6.36 3.69 -1.45
C ARG A 24 4.97 3.72 -2.08
N GLN A 25 4.87 3.44 -3.37
CA GLN A 25 3.59 3.40 -4.07
C GLN A 25 2.68 2.29 -3.53
N THR A 26 3.22 1.10 -3.32
CA THR A 26 2.49 -0.03 -2.77
C THR A 26 1.99 0.29 -1.36
N LYS A 27 2.85 0.89 -0.52
CA LYS A 27 2.52 1.28 0.85
C LYS A 27 1.42 2.33 0.90
N GLU A 28 1.53 3.38 0.11
CA GLU A 28 0.50 4.44 0.03
C GLU A 28 -0.86 3.86 -0.39
N ARG A 29 -0.89 2.99 -1.41
CA ARG A 29 -2.13 2.32 -1.84
C ARG A 29 -2.68 1.39 -0.76
N TYR A 30 -1.81 0.65 -0.07
CA TYR A 30 -2.19 -0.24 1.02
C TYR A 30 -2.82 0.53 2.17
N GLU A 31 -2.19 1.63 2.61
CA GLU A 31 -2.66 2.45 3.73
C GLU A 31 -4.01 3.10 3.43
N ARG A 32 -4.19 3.60 2.20
CA ARG A 32 -5.49 4.13 1.74
C ARG A 32 -6.58 3.06 1.73
N LEU A 33 -6.28 1.87 1.19
CA LEU A 33 -7.25 0.77 1.15
C LEU A 33 -7.59 0.26 2.55
N LYS A 34 -6.59 0.13 3.42
CA LYS A 34 -6.77 -0.22 4.84
C LYS A 34 -7.65 0.81 5.55
N GLY A 35 -7.37 2.10 5.36
CA GLY A 35 -8.19 3.17 5.92
C GLY A 35 -9.64 3.15 5.41
N PHE A 36 -9.84 2.77 4.15
CA PHE A 36 -11.17 2.57 3.58
C PHE A 36 -11.89 1.38 4.22
N CYS A 37 -11.26 0.20 4.28
CA CYS A 37 -11.84 -0.99 4.90
C CYS A 37 -12.16 -0.78 6.39
N ASN A 38 -11.30 -0.09 7.13
CA ASN A 38 -11.52 0.24 8.53
C ASN A 38 -12.75 1.14 8.72
N ARG A 39 -13.03 2.07 7.79
CA ARG A 39 -14.22 2.92 7.87
C ARG A 39 -15.51 2.12 7.64
N ILE A 40 -15.48 1.14 6.74
CA ILE A 40 -16.61 0.22 6.52
C ILE A 40 -16.87 -0.59 7.78
N GLU A 41 -15.84 -1.24 8.32
CA GLU A 41 -15.98 -2.05 9.55
C GLU A 41 -16.45 -1.21 10.74
N ALA A 42 -15.97 0.04 10.88
CA ALA A 42 -16.42 0.93 11.93
C ALA A 42 -17.92 1.31 11.76
N ALA A 43 -18.36 1.55 10.52
CA ALA A 43 -19.76 1.85 10.22
C ALA A 43 -20.67 0.65 10.55
N GLU A 44 -20.31 -0.55 10.10
CA GLU A 44 -21.00 -1.82 10.41
C GLU A 44 -21.15 -2.02 11.94
N ARG A 45 -20.07 -1.86 12.70
CA ARG A 45 -20.06 -2.07 14.16
C ARG A 45 -20.83 -1.01 14.95
N THR A 46 -20.97 0.20 14.41
CA THR A 46 -21.60 1.33 15.10
C THR A 46 -23.00 1.65 14.58
N GLY A 47 -23.47 0.94 13.54
CA GLY A 47 -24.73 1.25 12.86
C GLY A 47 -24.73 2.62 12.15
N ARG A 48 -23.54 3.13 11.80
CA ARG A 48 -23.40 4.38 11.03
C ARG A 48 -23.49 4.09 9.54
N GLU A 49 -23.66 5.13 8.74
CA GLU A 49 -23.66 5.01 7.29
C GLU A 49 -22.29 4.54 6.77
N GLU A 50 -22.29 3.46 6.00
CA GLU A 50 -21.11 2.92 5.34
C GLU A 50 -20.69 3.78 4.13
N PRO A 51 -19.38 3.97 3.90
CA PRO A 51 -18.93 4.65 2.70
C PRO A 51 -19.24 3.82 1.44
N ARG A 52 -19.75 4.47 0.39
CA ARG A 52 -20.09 3.79 -0.88
C ARG A 52 -18.90 3.06 -1.50
N HIS A 53 -19.10 1.80 -1.88
CA HIS A 53 -18.21 1.03 -2.75
C HIS A 53 -19.01 0.10 -3.67
N ASP A 54 -18.49 -0.13 -4.87
CA ASP A 54 -19.09 -1.04 -5.86
C ASP A 54 -18.45 -2.44 -5.85
N CYS A 55 -17.31 -2.59 -5.17
CA CYS A 55 -16.56 -3.85 -5.06
C CYS A 55 -17.00 -4.63 -3.80
N PRO A 56 -17.11 -5.97 -3.83
CA PRO A 56 -17.33 -6.76 -2.61
C PRO A 56 -16.26 -6.50 -1.54
N LEU A 57 -16.69 -6.28 -0.30
CA LEU A 57 -15.78 -5.95 0.82
C LEU A 57 -14.70 -7.02 1.03
N GLU A 58 -15.06 -8.30 0.93
CA GLU A 58 -14.10 -9.41 1.08
C GLU A 58 -13.01 -9.38 0.02
N LEU A 59 -13.31 -8.94 -1.21
CA LEU A 59 -12.30 -8.80 -2.25
C LEU A 59 -11.35 -7.63 -1.97
N LEU A 60 -11.85 -6.52 -1.42
CA LEU A 60 -11.03 -5.40 -0.95
C LEU A 60 -10.11 -5.81 0.20
N ARG A 61 -10.62 -6.61 1.16
CA ARG A 61 -9.84 -7.16 2.28
C ARG A 61 -8.74 -8.11 1.79
N GLU A 62 -9.06 -8.97 0.83
CA GLU A 62 -8.09 -9.88 0.22
C GLU A 62 -7.01 -9.11 -0.56
N GLN A 63 -7.39 -8.05 -1.29
CA GLN A 63 -6.43 -7.15 -1.94
C GLN A 63 -5.49 -6.51 -0.90
N GLN A 64 -6.04 -5.95 0.18
CA GLN A 64 -5.26 -5.34 1.26
C GLN A 64 -4.26 -6.35 1.86
N LYS A 65 -4.70 -7.59 2.12
CA LYS A 65 -3.85 -8.65 2.67
C LYS A 65 -2.67 -8.96 1.74
N ARG A 66 -2.93 -9.15 0.45
CA ARG A 66 -1.87 -9.43 -0.55
C ARG A 66 -0.85 -8.30 -0.65
N MET A 67 -1.33 -7.05 -0.61
CA MET A 67 -0.44 -5.89 -0.60
C MET A 67 0.44 -5.84 0.65
N GLY A 68 -0.12 -6.15 1.83
CA GLY A 68 0.66 -6.24 3.07
C GLY A 68 1.75 -7.31 3.02
N MET A 69 1.43 -8.51 2.52
CA MET A 69 2.41 -9.57 2.32
C MET A 69 3.50 -9.19 1.31
N TYR A 70 3.13 -8.44 0.27
CA TYR A 70 4.11 -7.94 -0.70
C TYR A 70 5.06 -6.93 -0.08
N LEU A 71 4.55 -5.97 0.70
CA LEU A 71 5.37 -5.00 1.44
C LEU A 71 6.35 -5.68 2.40
N GLU A 72 5.89 -6.69 3.16
CA GLU A 72 6.75 -7.49 4.03
C GLU A 72 7.89 -8.15 3.24
N THR A 73 7.57 -8.74 2.08
CA THR A 73 8.58 -9.33 1.18
C THR A 73 9.60 -8.28 0.73
N MET A 74 9.16 -7.07 0.39
CA MET A 74 10.05 -5.98 0.00
C MET A 74 10.93 -5.49 1.17
N GLU A 75 10.42 -5.47 2.39
CA GLU A 75 11.18 -5.08 3.59
C GLU A 75 12.30 -6.07 3.89
N ILE A 76 12.01 -7.38 3.79
CA ILE A 76 13.02 -8.43 3.92
C ILE A 76 14.10 -8.28 2.84
N ARG A 77 13.69 -8.05 1.59
CA ARG A 77 14.63 -7.82 0.48
C ARG A 77 15.47 -6.58 0.70
N ALA A 78 14.88 -5.47 1.16
CA ALA A 78 15.60 -4.25 1.46
C ALA A 78 16.69 -4.47 2.52
N ALA A 79 16.41 -5.27 3.55
CA ALA A 79 17.39 -5.65 4.57
C ALA A 79 18.53 -6.49 4.00
N ILE A 80 18.24 -7.45 3.11
CA ILE A 80 19.25 -8.29 2.44
C ILE A 80 20.11 -7.45 1.48
N GLU A 81 19.47 -6.62 0.66
CA GLU A 81 20.09 -5.82 -0.40
C GLU A 81 20.72 -4.51 0.12
N GLN A 82 20.58 -4.23 1.43
CA GLN A 82 21.05 -2.99 2.09
C GLN A 82 20.49 -1.73 1.41
N ILE A 83 19.17 -1.72 1.19
CA ILE A 83 18.42 -0.59 0.62
C ILE A 83 17.66 0.12 1.74
N ASP A 84 17.93 1.40 1.94
CA ASP A 84 17.21 2.23 2.91
C ASP A 84 15.86 2.70 2.32
N LEU A 85 14.75 2.10 2.77
CA LEU A 85 13.41 2.44 2.29
C LEU A 85 12.91 3.82 2.79
N ASN A 86 13.53 4.38 3.83
CA ASN A 86 13.14 5.66 4.43
C ASN A 86 13.83 6.87 3.78
N LYS A 87 14.83 6.65 2.93
CA LYS A 87 15.57 7.70 2.19
C LYS A 87 15.19 7.74 0.72
#